data_AF-A0A182PH42-F1
#
_entry.id   AF-A0A182PH42-F1
#
_cell.length_a   1.000
_cell.length_b   1.000
_cell.length_c   1.000
_cell.angle_alpha   90.00
_cell.angle_beta   90.00
_cell.angle_gamma   90.00
#
_symmetry.space_group_name_H-M   'P 1'
#
loop_
_entity.id
_entity.type
_entity.pdbx_description
1 polymer ?
#
loop_
_entity_poly.entity_id
_entity_poly.type
_entity_poly.pdbx_seq_one_letter_code
_entity_poly.pdbx_strand_id
1 'polypeptide(L)'
;MQQQLSSSRLGMRRNRSVVMVRPCTCQRKKKRCYCFRPHRNENWLFSRYSTGWKCGLHADWTELTGCVDQELDKNEGETAKRRYFYITLLREPIARYLSEFRHVQRGATWKNARHWCLGRHATPDELPPCYNGECEKLGKKHVTDN
;
A
#
# COMPACT_ATOMS: atom_id res chain seq x y z
N MET A 1 0.19 4.26 5.74
CA MET A 1 0.37 5.67 5.30
C MET A 1 1.49 5.80 4.25
N GLN A 2 1.24 5.48 2.98
CA GLN A 2 2.34 5.23 1.99
C GLN A 2 2.13 5.85 0.60
N GLN A 3 1.50 7.02 0.47
CA GLN A 3 1.06 7.48 -0.86
C GLN A 3 2.20 8.03 -1.75
N GLN A 4 3.27 8.64 -1.22
CA GLN A 4 4.34 9.26 -2.07
C GLN A 4 5.76 9.25 -1.49
N LEU A 5 6.09 8.20 -0.74
CA LEU A 5 7.47 7.98 -0.33
C LEU A 5 8.20 7.21 -1.43
N SER A 6 9.53 7.36 -1.52
CA SER A 6 10.44 6.45 -2.24
C SER A 6 10.29 4.97 -1.82
N SER A 7 9.38 4.69 -0.88
CA SER A 7 8.83 3.43 -0.38
C SER A 7 8.53 2.36 -1.43
N SER A 8 8.24 2.69 -2.69
CA SER A 8 8.14 1.65 -3.73
C SER A 8 9.51 0.99 -4.00
N ARG A 9 10.59 1.79 -4.02
CA ARG A 9 11.97 1.31 -4.15
C ARG A 9 12.48 0.74 -2.83
N LEU A 10 12.21 1.41 -1.69
CA LEU A 10 12.67 0.91 -0.38
C LEU A 10 11.94 -0.37 0.05
N GLY A 11 10.63 -0.48 -0.14
CA GLY A 11 9.88 -1.70 0.19
C GLY A 11 10.37 -2.88 -0.64
N MET A 12 10.64 -2.67 -1.93
CA MET A 12 11.20 -3.70 -2.80
C MET A 12 12.67 -4.02 -2.48
N ARG A 13 13.48 -3.02 -2.10
CA ARG A 13 14.86 -3.22 -1.62
C ARG A 13 14.86 -3.98 -0.30
N ARG A 14 13.98 -3.66 0.65
CA ARG A 14 13.86 -4.40 1.93
C ARG A 14 13.47 -5.86 1.70
N ASN A 15 12.59 -6.14 0.74
CA ASN A 15 12.26 -7.52 0.37
C ASN A 15 13.43 -8.29 -0.26
N ARG A 16 14.38 -7.59 -0.92
CA ARG A 16 15.47 -8.20 -1.69
C ARG A 16 16.83 -8.19 -0.97
N SER A 17 17.04 -7.26 -0.05
CA SER A 17 18.37 -6.94 0.51
C SER A 17 18.50 -7.26 2.00
N VAL A 18 17.44 -7.73 2.66
CA VAL A 18 17.58 -8.25 4.03
C VAL A 18 18.27 -9.61 3.94
N VAL A 19 19.49 -9.68 4.50
CA VAL A 19 20.25 -10.92 4.61
C VAL A 19 19.53 -11.81 5.62
N MET A 20 18.75 -12.76 5.11
CA MET A 20 18.07 -13.79 5.90
C MET A 20 18.51 -15.16 5.44
N VAL A 21 18.46 -16.12 6.36
CA VAL A 21 18.69 -17.55 6.10
C VAL A 21 17.80 -18.07 4.96
N ARG A 22 16.59 -17.51 4.78
CA ARG A 22 15.70 -17.77 3.63
C ARG A 22 15.29 -16.46 2.94
N PRO A 23 15.77 -16.18 1.72
CA PRO A 23 15.40 -14.96 1.00
C PRO A 23 13.96 -15.02 0.47
N CYS A 24 13.33 -13.85 0.28
CA CYS A 24 12.00 -13.78 -0.32
C CYS A 24 12.05 -14.19 -1.81
N THR A 25 11.12 -15.04 -2.24
CA THR A 25 11.01 -15.46 -3.64
C THR A 25 10.08 -14.52 -4.41
N CYS A 26 10.65 -13.73 -5.32
CA CYS A 26 9.91 -12.78 -6.15
C CYS A 26 9.72 -13.33 -7.57
N GLN A 27 8.48 -13.46 -8.04
CA GLN A 27 8.23 -13.85 -9.44
C GLN A 27 8.38 -12.62 -10.35
N ARG A 28 9.19 -12.70 -11.42
CA ARG A 28 9.45 -11.55 -12.33
C ARG A 28 8.19 -10.96 -12.98
N LYS A 29 7.13 -11.74 -13.15
CA LYS A 29 5.85 -11.30 -13.76
C LYS A 29 4.84 -10.72 -12.77
N LYS A 30 5.05 -10.89 -11.46
CA LYS A 30 4.12 -10.42 -10.42
C LYS A 30 4.83 -9.42 -9.52
N LYS A 31 4.18 -8.31 -9.18
CA LYS A 31 4.68 -7.35 -8.18
C LYS A 31 4.60 -7.89 -6.74
N ARG A 32 4.53 -9.21 -6.56
CA ARG A 32 4.36 -9.91 -5.27
C ARG A 32 5.50 -10.90 -5.07
N CYS A 33 6.05 -10.90 -3.87
CA CYS A 33 7.11 -11.78 -3.39
C CYS A 33 6.61 -12.59 -2.20
N TYR A 34 7.01 -13.85 -2.12
CA TYR A 34 6.71 -14.68 -0.97
C TYR A 34 7.85 -14.58 0.04
N CYS A 35 7.51 -14.15 1.25
CA CYS A 35 8.44 -13.90 2.33
C CYS A 35 8.07 -14.80 3.51
N PHE A 36 8.49 -16.07 3.45
CA PHE A 36 8.20 -17.08 4.47
C PHE A 36 9.32 -17.18 5.49
N ARG A 37 8.96 -17.55 6.73
CA ARG A 37 9.94 -17.87 7.77
C ARG A 37 10.75 -19.12 7.36
N PRO A 38 12.01 -19.29 7.83
CA PRO A 38 12.82 -20.47 7.47
C PRO A 38 12.20 -21.80 7.91
N HIS A 39 11.54 -21.83 9.07
CA HIS A 39 11.02 -23.06 9.70
C HIS A 39 9.49 -23.20 9.62
N ARG A 40 8.77 -22.20 9.10
CA ARG A 40 7.30 -22.20 9.02
C ARG A 40 6.86 -21.54 7.72
N ASN A 41 5.74 -22.00 7.16
CA ASN A 41 5.11 -21.38 5.99
C ASN A 41 4.26 -20.14 6.35
N GLU A 42 4.68 -19.41 7.38
CA GLU A 42 4.07 -18.16 7.84
C GLU A 42 4.73 -16.96 7.16
N ASN A 43 3.95 -15.94 6.84
CA ASN A 43 4.45 -14.71 6.24
C ASN A 43 5.08 -13.84 7.33
N TRP A 44 6.41 -13.63 7.28
CA TRP A 44 7.08 -12.77 8.27
C TRP A 44 6.96 -11.27 7.97
N LEU A 45 6.52 -10.91 6.75
CA LEU A 45 6.39 -9.53 6.31
C LEU A 45 4.99 -9.24 5.76
N PHE A 46 4.28 -8.32 6.40
CA PHE A 46 3.07 -7.74 5.86
C PHE A 46 3.40 -6.47 5.08
N SER A 47 3.21 -6.49 3.76
CA SER A 47 3.44 -5.32 2.90
C SER A 47 2.72 -5.47 1.57
N ARG A 48 2.57 -4.36 0.83
CA ARG A 48 2.10 -4.37 -0.56
C ARG A 48 2.80 -5.43 -1.42
N TYR A 49 4.11 -5.58 -1.24
CA TYR A 49 4.93 -6.47 -2.06
C TYR A 49 4.93 -7.91 -1.56
N SER A 50 4.38 -8.20 -0.38
CA SER A 50 4.27 -9.57 0.13
C SER A 50 2.84 -10.07 0.18
N THR A 51 1.99 -9.44 0.99
CA THR A 51 0.58 -9.82 1.19
C THR A 51 -0.37 -9.06 0.27
N GLY A 52 0.07 -7.94 -0.31
CA GLY A 52 -0.75 -7.11 -1.19
C GLY A 52 -1.51 -6.02 -0.43
N TRP A 53 -2.66 -5.61 -0.96
CA TRP A 53 -3.55 -4.60 -0.37
C TRP A 53 -4.72 -5.24 0.38
N LYS A 54 -4.44 -6.25 1.21
CA LYS A 54 -5.48 -7.01 1.94
C LYS A 54 -6.31 -6.13 2.88
N CYS A 55 -5.65 -5.20 3.55
CA CYS A 55 -6.28 -4.23 4.44
C CYS A 55 -6.69 -2.91 3.76
N GLY A 56 -6.75 -2.88 2.43
CA GLY A 56 -7.11 -1.68 1.67
C GLY A 56 -5.92 -1.02 0.97
N LEU A 57 -6.24 -0.18 -0.01
CA LEU A 57 -5.26 0.58 -0.77
C LEU A 57 -4.66 1.68 0.11
N HIS A 58 -3.34 1.65 0.31
CA HIS A 58 -2.60 2.60 1.14
C HIS A 58 -3.02 2.66 2.62
N ALA A 59 -3.41 1.52 3.18
CA ALA A 59 -3.88 1.40 4.57
C ALA A 59 -3.13 2.29 5.57
N ASP A 60 -3.89 3.09 6.32
CA ASP A 60 -3.36 3.93 7.39
C ASP A 60 -3.11 3.13 8.67
N TRP A 61 -2.73 3.81 9.75
CA TRP A 61 -2.46 3.13 11.03
C TRP A 61 -3.71 2.42 11.56
N THR A 62 -4.84 3.12 11.58
CA THR A 62 -6.13 2.65 12.10
C THR A 62 -6.62 1.42 11.33
N GLU A 63 -6.58 1.49 10.00
CA GLU A 63 -6.94 0.38 9.13
C GLU A 63 -6.02 -0.82 9.33
N LEU A 64 -4.71 -0.59 9.43
CA LEU A 64 -3.73 -1.65 9.56
C LEU A 64 -3.83 -2.38 10.90
N THR A 65 -3.98 -1.65 12.01
CA THR A 65 -4.13 -2.26 13.34
C THR A 65 -5.42 -3.05 13.50
N GLY A 66 -6.50 -2.62 12.84
CA GLY A 66 -7.79 -3.31 12.91
C GLY A 66 -7.92 -4.55 12.00
N CYS A 67 -7.06 -4.67 10.98
CA CYS A 67 -7.23 -5.67 9.92
C CYS A 67 -6.12 -6.73 9.83
N VAL A 68 -4.87 -6.41 10.17
CA VAL A 68 -3.73 -7.30 9.91
C VAL A 68 -3.86 -8.66 10.59
N ASP A 69 -4.37 -8.70 11.82
CA ASP A 69 -4.50 -9.93 12.60
C ASP A 69 -5.45 -10.92 11.90
N GLN A 70 -6.66 -10.45 11.60
CA GLN A 70 -7.68 -11.24 10.90
C GLN A 70 -7.22 -11.69 9.51
N GLU A 71 -6.52 -10.84 8.76
CA GLU A 71 -6.06 -11.19 7.41
C GLU A 71 -4.90 -12.20 7.41
N LEU A 72 -4.06 -12.20 8.45
CA LEU A 72 -3.01 -13.22 8.60
C LEU A 72 -3.60 -14.54 9.06
N ASP A 73 -4.53 -14.54 10.01
CA ASP A 73 -5.25 -15.75 10.44
C ASP A 73 -5.94 -16.45 9.27
N LYS A 74 -6.66 -15.69 8.44
CA LYS A 74 -7.31 -16.23 7.22
C LYS A 74 -6.31 -16.80 6.21
N ASN A 75 -5.11 -16.22 6.13
CA ASN A 75 -4.12 -16.63 5.13
C ASN A 75 -3.26 -17.82 5.58
N GLU A 76 -3.02 -17.94 6.87
CA GLU A 76 -2.23 -19.03 7.47
C GLU A 76 -3.10 -20.20 7.93
N GLY A 77 -4.41 -19.99 8.11
CA GLY A 77 -5.35 -21.01 8.56
C GLY A 77 -5.25 -21.35 10.05
N GLU A 78 -4.37 -20.67 10.78
CA GLU A 78 -4.14 -20.84 12.21
C GLU A 78 -4.26 -19.51 12.94
N THR A 79 -5.00 -19.51 14.05
CA THR A 79 -5.07 -18.39 14.99
C THR A 79 -3.84 -18.45 15.90
N ALA A 80 -2.92 -17.50 15.72
CA ALA A 80 -1.67 -17.46 16.48
C ALA A 80 -1.50 -16.09 17.15
N LYS A 81 -1.04 -16.10 18.41
CA LYS A 81 -0.68 -14.86 19.10
C LYS A 81 0.62 -14.30 18.49
N ARG A 82 0.50 -13.33 17.59
CA ARG A 82 1.63 -12.71 16.88
C ARG A 82 2.08 -11.41 17.54
N ARG A 83 3.35 -11.08 17.39
CA ARG A 83 3.91 -9.77 17.77
C ARG A 83 4.15 -8.95 16.51
N TYR A 84 3.47 -7.82 16.39
CA TYR A 84 3.59 -6.92 15.25
C TYR A 84 4.64 -5.85 15.46
N PHE A 85 5.49 -5.65 14.46
CA PHE A 85 6.45 -4.54 14.41
C PHE A 85 6.11 -3.63 13.24
N TYR A 86 5.55 -2.48 13.55
CA TYR A 86 5.13 -1.52 12.54
C TYR A 86 6.26 -0.58 12.17
N ILE A 87 6.46 -0.39 10.88
CA ILE A 87 7.51 0.47 10.34
C ILE A 87 6.90 1.33 9.24
N THR A 88 7.19 2.62 9.30
CA THR A 88 6.78 3.59 8.29
C THR A 88 8.00 4.35 7.78
N LEU A 89 7.82 5.09 6.69
CA LEU A 89 8.80 6.04 6.19
C LEU A 89 8.15 7.42 6.24
N LEU A 90 8.92 8.44 6.59
CA LEU A 90 8.49 9.84 6.56
C LEU A 90 9.35 10.63 5.57
N ARG A 91 8.81 11.72 5.04
CA ARG A 91 9.49 12.63 4.10
C ARG A 91 9.17 14.06 4.52
N GLU A 92 10.06 14.97 4.15
CA GLU A 92 9.83 16.40 4.25
C GLU A 92 8.44 16.78 3.66
N PRO A 93 7.59 17.50 4.42
CA PRO A 93 6.18 17.74 4.07
C PRO A 93 5.95 18.42 2.71
N ILE A 94 6.73 19.45 2.37
CA ILE A 94 6.55 20.23 1.14
C ILE A 94 6.86 19.36 -0.07
N ALA A 95 8.00 18.66 -0.05
CA ALA A 95 8.42 17.76 -1.09
C ALA A 95 7.46 16.56 -1.25
N ARG A 96 6.87 16.07 -0.14
CA ARG A 96 5.81 15.05 -0.17
C ARG A 96 4.57 15.58 -0.88
N TYR A 97 4.08 16.75 -0.48
CA TYR A 97 2.88 17.37 -1.03
C TYR A 97 3.01 17.63 -2.54
N LEU A 98 4.10 18.27 -2.97
CA LEU A 98 4.34 18.54 -4.40
C LEU A 98 4.47 17.26 -5.23
N SER A 99 5.05 16.20 -4.65
CA SER A 99 5.14 14.89 -5.30
C SER A 99 3.76 14.25 -5.48
N GLU A 100 2.86 14.43 -4.52
CA GLU A 100 1.48 13.95 -4.57
C GLU A 100 0.68 14.70 -5.62
N PHE A 101 0.75 16.03 -5.61
CA PHE A 101 0.09 16.89 -6.59
C PHE A 101 0.45 16.50 -8.02
N ARG A 102 1.74 16.33 -8.34
CA ARG A 102 2.19 15.87 -9.66
C ARG A 102 1.74 14.45 -10.00
N HIS A 103 1.49 13.61 -9.02
CA HIS A 103 0.97 12.26 -9.25
C HIS A 103 -0.53 12.30 -9.54
N VAL A 104 -1.29 13.13 -8.81
CA VAL A 104 -2.72 13.38 -9.07
C VAL A 104 -2.91 14.02 -10.45
N GLN A 105 -2.06 14.98 -10.83
CA GLN A 105 -2.06 15.60 -12.16
C GLN A 105 -1.87 14.56 -13.30
N ARG A 106 -1.22 13.43 -13.01
CA ARG A 106 -1.04 12.30 -13.95
C ARG A 106 -2.16 11.26 -13.88
N GLY A 107 -3.23 11.53 -13.14
CA GLY A 107 -4.43 10.68 -13.04
C GLY A 107 -4.50 9.75 -11.83
N ALA A 108 -3.59 9.87 -10.85
CA ALA A 108 -3.74 9.10 -9.61
C ALA A 108 -4.85 9.68 -8.73
N THR A 109 -5.81 8.83 -8.35
CA THR A 109 -7.00 9.27 -7.59
C THR A 109 -7.14 8.60 -6.24
N TRP A 110 -6.42 7.50 -5.98
CA TRP A 110 -6.56 6.63 -4.78
C TRP A 110 -7.98 6.35 -4.31
N LYS A 111 -8.99 6.51 -5.19
CA LYS A 111 -10.43 6.45 -4.90
C LYS A 111 -10.92 5.13 -4.27
N ASN A 112 -10.13 4.08 -4.38
CA ASN A 112 -10.41 2.76 -3.79
C ASN A 112 -9.80 2.59 -2.39
N ALA A 113 -9.28 3.66 -1.78
CA ALA A 113 -8.92 3.68 -0.37
C ALA A 113 -10.20 3.53 0.47
N ARG A 114 -10.13 2.71 1.52
CA ARG A 114 -11.32 2.31 2.29
C ARG A 114 -11.72 3.37 3.32
N HIS A 115 -10.74 4.08 3.87
CA HIS A 115 -10.92 5.04 4.97
C HIS A 115 -11.73 4.43 6.13
N TRP A 116 -11.33 3.23 6.56
CA TRP A 116 -12.03 2.47 7.57
C TRP A 116 -11.67 2.93 8.98
N CYS A 117 -12.68 3.32 9.74
CA CYS A 117 -12.54 3.77 11.12
C CYS A 117 -13.77 3.34 11.92
N LEU A 118 -13.60 2.94 13.18
CA LEU A 118 -14.70 2.55 14.08
C LEU A 118 -15.67 1.49 13.49
N GLY A 119 -15.15 0.58 12.65
CA GLY A 119 -15.95 -0.51 12.08
C GLY A 119 -16.78 -0.13 10.85
N ARG A 120 -16.58 1.05 10.26
CA ARG A 120 -17.27 1.47 9.03
C ARG A 120 -16.36 2.20 8.04
N HIS A 121 -16.83 2.29 6.80
CA HIS A 121 -16.25 3.15 5.78
C HIS A 121 -16.64 4.61 5.98
N ALA A 122 -15.76 5.52 5.56
CA ALA A 122 -16.09 6.94 5.47
C ALA A 122 -17.20 7.18 4.43
N THR A 123 -18.16 8.05 4.76
CA THR A 123 -19.22 8.43 3.83
C THR A 123 -18.75 9.55 2.90
N PRO A 124 -19.41 9.75 1.74
CA PRO A 124 -19.10 10.88 0.85
C PRO A 124 -19.31 12.26 1.50
N ASP A 125 -20.20 12.36 2.49
CA ASP A 125 -20.42 13.60 3.25
C ASP A 125 -19.25 13.92 4.18
N GLU A 126 -18.61 12.89 4.75
CA GLU A 126 -17.43 13.03 5.60
C GLU A 126 -16.15 13.28 4.79
N LEU A 127 -16.04 12.63 3.64
CA LEU A 127 -14.90 12.74 2.73
C LEU A 127 -15.39 13.03 1.30
N PRO A 128 -15.75 14.29 1.00
CA PRO A 128 -16.19 14.66 -0.34
C PRO A 128 -15.02 14.60 -1.33
N PRO A 129 -15.26 14.12 -2.56
CA PRO A 129 -14.23 14.12 -3.59
C PRO A 129 -13.87 15.55 -3.99
N CYS A 130 -12.57 15.80 -4.19
CA CYS A 130 -12.10 17.10 -4.68
C CYS A 130 -12.28 17.29 -6.20
N TYR A 131 -12.81 16.31 -6.91
CA TYR A 131 -12.97 16.32 -8.37
C TYR A 131 -14.26 15.61 -8.80
N ASN A 132 -14.91 16.12 -9.85
CA ASN A 132 -16.23 15.68 -10.30
C ASN A 132 -16.20 14.47 -11.26
N GLY A 133 -15.18 13.62 -11.16
CA GLY A 133 -15.01 12.43 -12.02
C GLY A 133 -14.25 12.64 -13.35
N GLU A 134 -13.93 13.87 -13.76
CA GLU A 134 -13.26 14.15 -15.05
C GLU A 134 -11.73 13.96 -15.07
N CYS A 135 -11.17 13.19 -14.13
CA CYS A 135 -9.73 12.92 -14.13
C CYS A 135 -9.32 11.78 -15.08
N GLU A 136 -10.13 11.47 -16.11
CA GLU A 136 -9.83 10.45 -17.11
C GLU A 136 -9.21 11.03 -18.40
N LYS A 137 -9.16 12.37 -18.57
CA LYS A 137 -8.71 12.98 -19.85
C LYS A 137 -7.77 14.19 -19.79
N LEU A 138 -7.08 14.46 -18.69
CA LEU A 138 -6.02 15.49 -18.67
C LEU A 138 -4.66 15.02 -19.23
N GLY A 139 -4.70 14.12 -20.23
CA GLY A 139 -3.52 13.58 -20.92
C GLY A 139 -3.64 13.46 -22.45
N LYS A 140 -4.78 13.81 -23.04
CA LYS A 140 -4.90 13.96 -24.50
C LYS A 140 -5.15 15.44 -24.84
N LYS A 141 -4.11 16.27 -24.66
CA LYS A 141 -4.01 17.44 -25.52
C LYS A 141 -3.69 16.89 -26.91
N HIS A 142 -4.70 16.79 -27.77
CA HIS A 142 -4.46 16.89 -29.20
C HIS A 142 -3.74 18.23 -29.39
N VAL A 143 -2.42 18.16 -29.61
CA VAL A 143 -1.74 19.21 -30.34
C VAL A 143 -2.36 19.14 -31.73
N THR A 144 -3.27 20.05 -32.03
CA THR A 144 -3.58 20.39 -33.41
C THR A 144 -2.32 21.06 -33.93
N ASP A 145 -1.58 20.33 -34.77
CA ASP A 145 -0.68 20.97 -35.73
C ASP A 145 -1.52 21.95 -36.54
N ASN A 146 -1.08 23.21 -36.54
CA ASN A 146 -1.41 24.21 -37.53
C ASN A 146 -0.12 24.50 -38.29
#